data_AF-A0A3S9A222-F1
#
_entry.id   AF-A0A3S9A222-F1
#
_cell.length_a   1.000
_cell.length_b   1.000
_cell.length_c   1.000
_cell.angle_alpha   90.00
_cell.angle_beta   90.00
_cell.angle_gamma   90.00
#
_symmetry.space_group_name_H-M   'P 1'
#
loop_
_entity.id
_entity.type
_entity.pdbx_description
1 polymer ?
#
loop_
_entity_poly.entity_id
_entity_poly.type
_entity_poly.pdbx_seq_one_letter_code
_entity_poly.pdbx_strand_id
1 'polypeptide(L)' 'MFNGGYGAVSFVSYSIPLFLLTGFLILIYDTKKYRMMQMKKELKLSRVLGWTNIVLGAMFIVMDYFMM' A
#
# COMPACT_ATOMS: atom_id res chain seq x y z
N MET A 1 23.12 -10.86 5.42
CA MET A 1 22.74 -12.27 5.72
C MET A 1 21.57 -12.24 6.69
N PHE A 2 20.34 -12.51 6.23
CA PHE A 2 19.14 -12.59 7.08
C PHE A 2 19.21 -13.85 7.94
N ASN A 3 19.75 -13.72 9.15
CA ASN A 3 19.86 -14.80 10.10
C ASN A 3 18.91 -14.54 11.27
N GLY A 4 17.91 -15.41 11.45
CA GLY A 4 17.22 -15.52 12.73
C GLY A 4 15.72 -15.82 12.67
N GLY A 5 15.37 -17.10 12.50
CA GLY A 5 14.23 -17.72 13.18
C GLY A 5 12.82 -17.46 12.63
N TYR A 6 12.12 -18.55 12.33
CA TYR A 6 10.66 -18.58 12.22
C TYR A 6 10.04 -18.01 13.52
N GLY A 7 9.69 -16.72 13.55
CA GLY A 7 9.07 -16.10 14.72
C GLY A 7 9.02 -14.58 14.74
N ALA A 8 9.94 -13.88 14.06
CA ALA A 8 9.94 -12.41 14.00
C ALA A 8 9.83 -11.94 12.55
N VAL A 9 8.60 -11.88 12.04
CA VAL A 9 8.34 -11.16 10.79
C VAL A 9 8.70 -9.70 11.03
N SER A 10 9.73 -9.20 10.33
CA SER A 10 10.07 -7.77 10.38
C SER A 10 8.85 -6.96 9.95
N PHE A 11 8.49 -5.96 10.77
CA PHE A 11 7.37 -5.06 10.51
C PHE A 11 7.41 -4.50 9.08
N VAL A 12 8.61 -4.18 8.59
CA VAL A 12 8.84 -3.68 7.22
C VAL A 12 8.42 -4.72 6.17
N SER A 13 8.84 -5.98 6.34
CA SER A 13 8.58 -7.05 5.38
C SER A 13 7.09 -7.38 5.23
N TYR A 14 6.29 -7.27 6.29
CA TYR A 14 4.83 -7.48 6.20
C TYR A 14 4.07 -6.21 5.79
N SER A 15 4.61 -5.03 6.11
CA SER A 15 4.00 -3.75 5.76
C SER A 15 4.02 -3.51 4.25
N ILE A 16 5.09 -3.90 3.54
CA ILE A 16 5.21 -3.75 2.09
C ILE A 16 4.01 -4.34 1.33
N PRO A 17 3.71 -5.66 1.43
CA PRO A 17 2.59 -6.25 0.72
C PRO A 17 1.25 -5.70 1.21
N LEU A 18 1.11 -5.34 2.50
CA LEU A 18 -0.10 -4.71 3.03
C LEU A 18 -0.39 -3.36 2.38
N PHE A 19 0.60 -2.46 2.35
CA PHE A 19 0.46 -1.14 1.74
C PHE A 19 0.16 -1.23 0.25
N LEU A 20 0.87 -2.09 -0.48
CA LEU A 20 0.63 -2.27 -1.91
C LEU A 20 -0.75 -2.87 -2.20
N LEU A 21 -1.14 -3.93 -1.48
CA LEU A 21 -2.41 -4.60 -1.67
C LEU A 21 -3.58 -3.70 -1.28
N THR A 22 -3.53 -3.06 -0.12
CA THR A 22 -4.57 -2.11 0.32
C THR A 22 -4.68 -0.93 -0.64
N GLY A 23 -3.56 -0.34 -1.07
CA GLY A 23 -3.57 0.75 -2.05
C GLY A 23 -4.21 0.33 -3.38
N PHE A 24 -3.87 -0.85 -3.87
CA PHE A 24 -4.47 -1.42 -5.09
C PHE A 24 -5.97 -1.69 -4.94
N LEU A 25 -6.40 -2.28 -3.82
CA LEU A 25 -7.82 -2.54 -3.55
C LEU A 25 -8.64 -1.23 -3.50
N ILE A 26 -8.13 -0.18 -2.84
CA ILE A 26 -8.78 1.13 -2.82
C ILE A 26 -8.91 1.68 -4.25
N LEU A 27 -7.85 1.61 -5.05
CA LEU A 27 -7.88 2.10 -6.42
C LEU A 27 -8.89 1.33 -7.30
N ILE A 28 -9.08 0.03 -7.09
CA ILE A 28 -10.05 -0.75 -7.88
C ILE A 28 -11.47 -0.60 -7.37
N TYR A 29 -11.72 -0.91 -6.10
CA TYR A 29 -13.08 -1.08 -5.59
C TYR A 29 -13.70 0.28 -5.24
N ASP A 30 -13.02 1.07 -4.42
CA ASP A 30 -13.54 2.35 -3.93
C ASP A 30 -13.69 3.35 -5.07
N THR A 31 -12.65 3.53 -5.90
CA THR A 31 -12.75 4.51 -7.00
C THR A 31 -13.82 4.11 -8.02
N LYS A 32 -13.99 2.81 -8.31
CA LYS A 32 -15.07 2.33 -9.19
C LYS A 32 -16.44 2.60 -8.57
N LYS A 33 -16.62 2.30 -7.28
CA LYS A 33 -17.86 2.54 -6.54
C LYS A 33 -18.21 4.04 -6.52
N TYR A 34 -17.29 4.90 -6.12
CA TYR A 34 -17.54 6.35 -6.04
C TYR A 34 -17.73 7.00 -7.41
N ARG A 35 -17.09 6.46 -8.45
CA ARG A 35 -17.34 6.88 -9.84
C ARG A 35 -18.76 6.54 -10.29
N MET A 36 -19.24 5.32 -10.02
CA MET A 36 -20.62 4.92 -10.37
C MET A 36 -21.66 5.76 -9.62
N MET A 37 -21.40 6.10 -8.36
CA MET A 37 -22.30 6.93 -7.54
C MET A 37 -22.14 8.44 -7.78
N GLN A 38 -21.32 8.87 -8.76
CA GLN A 38 -21.04 10.30 -9.06
C GLN A 38 -20.49 11.11 -7.86
N MET A 39 -19.88 10.44 -6.87
CA MET A 39 -19.34 11.06 -5.66
C MET A 39 -17.92 11.59 -5.90
N LYS A 40 -17.80 12.75 -6.55
CA LYS A 40 -16.52 13.33 -6.99
C LYS A 40 -15.52 13.60 -5.85
N LYS A 41 -16.01 13.98 -4.66
CA LYS A 41 -15.15 14.24 -3.48
C LYS A 41 -14.50 12.95 -2.97
N GLU A 42 -15.32 11.95 -2.65
CA GLU A 42 -14.84 10.64 -2.19
C GLU A 42 -13.96 9.96 -3.23
N LEU A 43 -14.30 10.06 -4.51
CA LEU A 43 -13.45 9.54 -5.60
C LEU A 43 -12.03 10.15 -5.57
N LYS A 44 -11.91 11.45 -5.34
CA LYS A 44 -10.61 12.12 -5.25
C LYS A 44 -9.85 11.66 -4.00
N LEU A 45 -10.54 11.56 -2.86
CA LEU A 45 -9.95 11.08 -1.61
C LEU A 45 -9.45 9.64 -1.75
N SER A 46 -10.25 8.72 -2.28
CA SER A 46 -9.85 7.32 -2.50
C SER A 46 -8.68 7.20 -3.46
N ARG A 47 -8.61 8.03 -4.52
CA ARG A 47 -7.45 8.07 -5.41
C ARG A 47 -6.19 8.50 -4.66
N VAL A 48 -6.26 9.56 -3.87
CA VAL A 48 -5.12 10.04 -3.07
C VAL A 48 -4.69 8.96 -2.08
N LEU A 49 -5.63 8.40 -1.31
CA LEU A 49 -5.33 7.34 -0.32
C LEU A 49 -4.73 6.09 -0.96
N GLY A 50 -5.29 5.64 -2.10
CA GLY A 50 -4.78 4.47 -2.82
C GLY A 50 -3.35 4.68 -3.32
N TRP A 51 -3.07 5.83 -3.95
CA TRP A 51 -1.72 6.16 -4.40
C TRP A 51 -0.74 6.39 -3.26
N THR A 52 -1.15 7.01 -2.14
CA THR A 52 -0.30 7.16 -0.95
C THR A 52 0.11 5.80 -0.40
N ASN A 53 -0.82 4.84 -0.30
CA ASN A 53 -0.50 3.48 0.13
C ASN A 53 0.51 2.80 -0.81
N ILE A 54 0.34 2.93 -2.13
CA ILE A 54 1.28 2.38 -3.11
C ILE A 54 2.67 3.03 -2.98
N VAL A 55 2.74 4.35 -2.85
CA VAL A 55 4.00 5.09 -2.70
C VAL A 55 4.72 4.70 -1.41
N LEU A 56 3.98 4.55 -0.29
CA LEU A 56 4.56 4.09 0.98
C LEU A 56 5.11 2.67 0.87
N GLY A 57 4.36 1.75 0.25
CA GLY A 57 4.84 0.39 -0.02
C GLY A 57 6.11 0.37 -0.89
N ALA A 58 6.14 1.19 -1.95
CA ALA A 58 7.31 1.33 -2.82
C ALA A 58 8.51 1.95 -2.09
N MET A 59 8.29 2.97 -1.25
CA MET A 59 9.34 3.57 -0.41
C MET A 59 9.95 2.55 0.54
N PHE A 60 9.13 1.70 1.17
CA PHE A 60 9.66 0.64 2.03
C PHE A 60 10.53 -0.36 1.27
N ILE A 61 10.18 -0.73 0.03
CA ILE A 61 11.04 -1.57 -0.83
C ILE A 61 12.38 -0.89 -1.09
N VAL A 62 12.36 0.40 -1.44
CA VAL A 62 13.59 1.16 -1.70
C VAL A 62 14.45 1.26 -0.44
N MET A 63 13.85 1.56 0.71
CA MET A 63 14.57 1.62 1.99
C MET A 63 15.17 0.28 2.39
N ASP A 64 14.41 -0.81 2.25
CA ASP A 64 14.89 -2.17 2.51
C ASP A 64 16.08 -2.52 1.60
N TYR A 65 16.01 -2.17 0.32
CA TYR A 65 17.09 -2.37 -0.63
C TYR A 65 18.36 -1.56 -0.31
N PHE A 66 18.23 -0.31 0.16
CA PHE A 66 19.38 0.53 0.53
C PHE A 66 19.99 0.16 1.90
N MET A 67 19.21 -0.42 2.82
CA MET A 67 19.70 -0.87 4.13
C MET A 67 20.30 -2.29 4.10
N MET A 68 20.06 -3.06 3.03
CA MET A 68 20.64 -4.39 2.79
C MET A 68 22.08 -4.32 2.27
#